data_AF-A0A5C3EC72-F1
#
_entry.id   AF-A0A5C3EC72-F1
#
_cell.length_a   1.000
_cell.length_b   1.000
_cell.length_c   1.000
_cell.angle_alpha   90.00
_cell.angle_beta   90.00
_cell.angle_gamma   90.00
#
_symmetry.space_group_name_H-M   'P 1'
#
loop_
_entity.id
_entity.type
_entity.pdbx_description
1 polymer ?
#
loop_
_entity_poly.entity_id
_entity_poly.type
_entity_poly.pdbx_seq_one_letter_code
_entity_poly.pdbx_strand_id
1 'polypeptide(L)'
;MQQRESEDRKLRNDLAELCKFMGMMSSAQLPLTPPMDTGRFLPAPQQQYAQPFRPQQVQLPPSPPQNQQVVQPRLEEIAQMTFENTQQGHEQYRAAMEQFVCDHPCTTIQPPTDKPYPLTPGTVPAGTNECHRCGQRGHFIAACTNPPVPQAEQHYRRQYGANSRDRRRQGNA
;
A
#
# COMPACT_ATOMS: atom_id res chain seq x y z
N MET A 1 10.14 -5.31 -38.79
CA MET A 1 11.03 -4.94 -37.67
C MET A 1 10.85 -3.47 -37.29
N GLN A 2 11.11 -2.51 -38.20
CA GLN A 2 11.10 -1.06 -37.89
C GLN A 2 9.77 -0.45 -37.38
N GLN A 3 8.60 -0.95 -37.80
CA GLN A 3 7.31 -0.42 -37.31
C GLN A 3 7.07 -0.73 -35.83
N ARG A 4 7.40 -1.94 -35.38
CA ARG A 4 7.19 -2.38 -34.00
C ARG A 4 8.08 -1.61 -33.01
N GLU A 5 9.30 -1.30 -33.42
CA GLU A 5 10.24 -0.49 -32.63
C GLU A 5 9.80 0.97 -32.54
N SER A 6 9.18 1.51 -33.60
CA SER A 6 8.61 2.87 -33.59
C SER A 6 7.41 2.97 -32.65
N GLU A 7 6.53 1.97 -32.65
CA GLU A 7 5.37 1.91 -31.76
C GLU A 7 5.77 1.73 -30.29
N ASP A 8 6.77 0.88 -30.00
CA ASP A 8 7.30 0.70 -28.64
C ASP A 8 7.94 2.00 -28.12
N ARG A 9 8.68 2.71 -28.99
CA ARG A 9 9.28 4.01 -28.65
C ARG A 9 8.23 5.09 -28.44
N LYS A 10 7.15 5.09 -29.22
CA LYS A 10 6.03 6.02 -29.05
C LYS A 10 5.29 5.76 -27.74
N LEU A 11 4.98 4.50 -27.45
CA LEU A 11 4.31 4.12 -26.20
C LEU A 11 5.15 4.50 -24.97
N ARG A 12 6.47 4.31 -25.01
CA ARG A 12 7.38 4.75 -23.94
C ARG A 12 7.39 6.26 -23.75
N ASN A 13 7.39 7.02 -24.85
CA ASN A 13 7.32 8.48 -24.79
C ASN A 13 5.97 8.94 -24.23
N ASP A 14 4.87 8.33 -24.67
CA ASP A 14 3.51 8.67 -24.22
C ASP A 14 3.34 8.38 -22.71
N LEU A 15 3.89 7.25 -22.23
CA LEU A 15 3.91 6.92 -20.80
C LEU A 15 4.78 7.90 -19.99
N ALA A 16 5.92 8.32 -20.53
CA ALA A 16 6.79 9.31 -19.88
C ALA A 16 6.11 10.68 -19.77
N GLU A 17 5.38 11.11 -20.81
CA GLU A 17 4.61 12.36 -20.79
C GLU A 17 3.45 12.31 -19.78
N LEU A 18 2.77 11.16 -19.67
CA LEU A 18 1.70 10.97 -18.69
C LEU A 18 2.23 11.04 -17.24
N CYS A 19 3.41 10.45 -16.98
CA CYS A 19 4.07 10.54 -15.69
C CYS A 19 4.49 11.97 -15.34
N LYS A 20 5.02 12.73 -16.31
CA LYS A 20 5.35 14.16 -16.13
C LYS A 20 4.12 14.99 -15.80
N PHE A 21 3.02 14.79 -16.54
CA PHE A 21 1.78 15.51 -16.32
C PHE A 21 1.20 15.26 -14.92
N MET A 22 1.19 14.01 -14.45
CA MET A 22 0.72 13.68 -13.10
C MET A 22 1.62 14.29 -12.01
N GLY A 23 2.93 14.35 -12.22
CA GLY A 23 3.86 15.04 -11.31
C GLY A 23 3.59 16.54 -11.20
N MET A 24 3.16 17.19 -12.28
CA MET A 24 2.80 18.61 -12.27
C MET A 24 1.52 18.88 -11.45
N MET A 25 0.55 17.97 -11.45
CA MET A 25 -0.72 18.10 -10.71
C MET A 25 -0.55 17.92 -9.20
N SER A 26 0.41 17.12 -8.73
CA SER A 26 0.72 16.99 -7.29
C SER A 26 1.39 18.23 -6.68
N SER A 27 1.81 19.19 -7.50
CA SER A 27 2.45 20.45 -7.06
C SER A 27 1.44 21.56 -6.71
N ALA A 28 0.16 21.37 -7.01
CA ALA A 28 -0.88 22.35 -6.71
C ALA A 28 -1.21 22.33 -5.21
N GLN A 29 -0.48 23.11 -4.42
CA GLN A 29 -0.77 23.35 -3.01
C GLN A 29 -2.12 24.06 -2.86
N LEU A 30 -3.13 23.34 -2.36
CA LEU A 30 -4.37 23.96 -1.89
C LEU A 30 -4.09 24.69 -0.56
N PRO A 31 -4.57 25.93 -0.38
CA PRO A 31 -4.41 26.64 0.88
C PRO A 31 -5.26 25.97 1.97
N LEU A 32 -4.58 25.48 3.01
CA LEU A 32 -5.17 24.95 4.24
C LEU A 32 -5.54 26.11 5.18
N THR A 33 -6.76 26.65 5.07
CA THR A 33 -7.43 27.23 6.24
C THR A 33 -8.94 27.01 6.17
N PRO A 34 -9.56 26.40 7.20
CA PRO A 34 -11.01 26.46 7.37
C PRO A 34 -11.43 27.79 8.02
N PRO A 35 -12.56 28.40 7.63
CA PRO A 35 -13.14 29.52 8.36
C PRO A 35 -13.75 29.02 9.67
N MET A 36 -13.31 29.59 10.79
CA MET A 36 -13.93 29.41 12.10
C MET A 36 -15.22 30.24 12.16
N ASP A 37 -16.38 29.58 12.20
CA ASP A 37 -17.66 30.24 12.48
C ASP A 37 -18.06 30.05 13.95
N THR A 38 -18.51 31.15 14.55
CA THR A 38 -18.65 31.36 15.99
C THR A 38 -20.11 31.09 16.38
N GLY A 39 -20.44 29.82 16.68
CA GLY A 39 -21.77 29.42 17.15
C GLY A 39 -21.87 29.43 18.68
N ARG A 40 -22.55 30.45 19.24
CA ARG A 40 -22.92 30.54 20.66
C ARG A 40 -23.77 29.34 21.11
N PHE A 41 -23.33 28.63 22.14
CA PHE A 41 -24.13 27.64 22.86
C PHE A 41 -25.15 28.34 23.79
N LEU A 42 -26.44 28.05 23.62
CA LEU A 42 -27.48 28.32 24.62
C LEU A 42 -27.64 27.10 25.55
N PRO A 43 -27.98 27.29 26.83
CA PRO A 43 -28.14 26.17 27.77
C PRO A 43 -29.47 25.44 27.55
N ALA A 44 -29.43 24.11 27.65
CA ALA A 44 -30.58 23.23 27.50
C ALA A 44 -31.53 23.26 28.72
N PRO A 45 -32.87 23.18 28.55
CA PRO A 45 -33.75 22.76 29.62
C PRO A 45 -33.78 21.23 29.70
N GLN A 46 -33.65 20.72 30.92
CA GLN A 46 -33.76 19.30 31.23
C GLN A 46 -35.19 18.81 31.00
N GLN A 47 -35.35 17.71 30.26
CA GLN A 47 -36.56 16.88 30.36
C GLN A 47 -36.20 15.38 30.35
N GLN A 48 -36.29 14.84 31.56
CA GLN A 48 -36.95 13.59 31.98
C GLN A 48 -36.86 12.36 31.06
N TYR A 49 -36.22 11.34 31.63
CA TYR A 49 -36.15 9.94 31.22
C TYR A 49 -37.51 9.30 30.90
N ALA A 50 -37.65 8.71 29.71
CA ALA A 50 -38.46 7.51 29.47
C ALA A 50 -38.13 6.84 28.11
N GLN A 51 -37.71 5.57 28.20
CA GLN A 51 -37.76 4.46 27.21
C GLN A 51 -36.71 4.34 26.07
N PRO A 52 -36.16 3.13 25.82
CA PRO A 52 -35.27 2.87 24.70
C PRO A 52 -36.09 2.52 23.44
N PHE A 53 -36.29 3.48 22.55
CA PHE A 53 -36.71 3.17 21.19
C PHE A 53 -35.47 2.82 20.36
N ARG A 54 -35.38 1.54 19.94
CA ARG A 54 -34.40 1.08 18.95
C ARG A 54 -34.62 1.85 17.63
N PRO A 55 -33.61 2.45 17.01
CA PRO A 55 -33.72 2.81 15.60
C PRO A 55 -33.70 1.51 14.80
N GLN A 56 -34.76 1.30 14.01
CA GLN A 56 -34.81 0.23 13.01
C GLN A 56 -33.66 0.46 12.02
N GLN A 57 -32.79 -0.54 11.88
CA GLN A 57 -31.81 -0.56 10.81
C GLN A 57 -32.56 -0.59 9.48
N VAL A 58 -32.46 0.48 8.71
CA VAL A 58 -32.78 0.47 7.28
C VAL A 58 -31.83 -0.57 6.66
N GLN A 59 -32.37 -1.74 6.33
CA GLN A 59 -31.61 -2.79 5.67
C GLN A 59 -31.26 -2.29 4.26
N LEU A 60 -29.97 -2.07 4.02
CA LEU A 60 -29.46 -1.98 2.65
C LEU A 60 -29.78 -3.28 1.90
N PRO A 61 -30.06 -3.22 0.58
CA PRO A 61 -30.30 -4.42 -0.20
C PRO A 61 -29.10 -5.38 -0.09
N PRO A 62 -29.35 -6.70 -0.08
CA PRO A 62 -28.28 -7.69 -0.02
C PRO A 62 -27.35 -7.49 -1.21
N SER A 63 -26.06 -7.33 -0.92
CA SER A 63 -25.01 -7.31 -1.94
C SER A 63 -25.12 -8.57 -2.80
N PRO A 64 -24.90 -8.50 -4.13
CA PRO A 64 -24.91 -9.68 -4.98
C PRO A 64 -23.90 -10.70 -4.46
N PRO A 65 -24.18 -12.02 -4.61
CA PRO A 65 -23.25 -13.04 -4.16
C PRO A 65 -21.93 -12.88 -4.91
N GLN A 66 -20.89 -12.47 -4.18
CA GLN A 66 -19.52 -12.48 -4.69
C GLN A 66 -19.05 -13.94 -4.80
N ASN A 67 -19.60 -14.67 -5.77
CA ASN A 67 -19.09 -15.96 -6.21
C ASN A 67 -18.18 -15.75 -7.43
N GLN A 68 -17.24 -14.84 -7.28
CA GLN A 68 -16.01 -14.84 -8.04
C GLN A 68 -14.91 -14.85 -7.01
N GLN A 69 -14.57 -16.06 -6.54
CA GLN A 69 -13.22 -16.31 -6.08
C GLN A 69 -12.32 -16.08 -7.29
N VAL A 70 -12.00 -14.81 -7.56
CA VAL A 70 -10.75 -14.47 -8.24
C VAL A 70 -9.71 -15.08 -7.31
N VAL A 71 -9.10 -16.18 -7.76
CA VAL A 71 -7.96 -16.77 -7.09
C VAL A 71 -6.83 -15.74 -7.27
N GLN A 72 -6.87 -14.70 -6.44
CA GLN A 72 -5.79 -13.73 -6.34
C GLN A 72 -4.54 -14.56 -6.00
N PRO A 73 -3.47 -14.50 -6.82
CA PRO A 73 -2.23 -15.18 -6.49
C PRO A 73 -1.83 -14.79 -5.07
N ARG A 74 -1.60 -15.81 -4.24
CA ARG A 74 -1.39 -15.58 -2.81
C ARG A 74 -0.05 -14.86 -2.67
N LEU A 75 0.01 -13.77 -1.90
CA LEU A 75 1.23 -12.94 -1.77
C LEU A 75 2.51 -13.74 -1.44
N GLU A 76 2.38 -14.87 -0.74
CA GLU A 76 3.50 -15.79 -0.46
C GLU A 76 4.05 -16.57 -1.66
N GLU A 77 3.23 -16.82 -2.68
CA GLU A 77 3.61 -17.56 -3.90
C GLU A 77 4.43 -16.67 -4.85
N ILE A 78 4.35 -15.36 -4.66
CA ILE A 78 5.11 -14.38 -5.42
C ILE A 78 6.54 -14.33 -4.90
N ALA A 79 7.49 -14.67 -5.77
CA ALA A 79 8.92 -14.64 -5.47
C ALA A 79 9.35 -13.23 -5.03
N GLN A 80 9.88 -13.10 -3.81
CA GLN A 80 10.29 -11.79 -3.30
C GLN A 80 11.54 -11.28 -4.01
N MET A 81 11.52 -10.01 -4.45
CA MET A 81 12.67 -9.36 -5.06
C MET A 81 13.57 -8.75 -3.98
N THR A 82 14.68 -9.43 -3.70
CA THR A 82 15.69 -8.98 -2.72
C THR A 82 17.00 -8.67 -3.43
N PHE A 83 17.74 -7.71 -2.88
CA PHE A 83 19.00 -7.24 -3.45
C PHE A 83 20.09 -7.25 -2.37
N GLU A 84 21.31 -7.58 -2.77
CA GLU A 84 22.47 -7.54 -1.88
C GLU A 84 22.76 -6.11 -1.42
N ASN A 85 23.32 -5.96 -0.22
CA ASN A 85 23.76 -4.65 0.28
C ASN A 85 25.11 -4.23 -0.31
N THR A 86 25.21 -4.24 -1.63
CA THR A 86 26.38 -3.83 -2.41
C THR A 86 25.98 -2.67 -3.32
N GLN A 87 26.94 -1.86 -3.79
CA GLN A 87 26.64 -0.76 -4.72
C GLN A 87 25.85 -1.25 -5.94
N GLN A 88 26.23 -2.40 -6.48
CA GLN A 88 25.53 -3.07 -7.58
C GLN A 88 24.09 -3.45 -7.20
N GLY A 89 23.85 -3.97 -5.99
CA GLY A 89 22.50 -4.27 -5.50
C GLY A 89 21.63 -3.01 -5.35
N HIS A 90 22.22 -1.89 -4.95
CA HIS A 90 21.53 -0.59 -4.90
C HIS A 90 21.13 -0.08 -6.29
N GLU A 91 21.97 -0.29 -7.31
CA GLU A 91 21.66 0.05 -8.71
C GLU A 91 20.54 -0.84 -9.26
N GLN A 92 20.60 -2.15 -9.01
CA GLN A 92 19.55 -3.10 -9.41
C GLN A 92 18.22 -2.78 -8.75
N TYR A 93 18.21 -2.45 -7.45
CA TYR A 93 17.01 -2.01 -6.74
C TYR A 93 16.41 -0.76 -7.38
N ARG A 94 17.23 0.22 -7.73
CA ARG A 94 16.76 1.46 -8.37
C ARG A 94 16.11 1.16 -9.72
N ALA A 95 16.76 0.37 -10.57
CA ALA A 95 16.21 -0.03 -11.87
C ALA A 95 14.91 -0.84 -11.72
N ALA A 96 14.85 -1.75 -10.76
CA ALA A 96 13.63 -2.53 -10.47
C ALA A 96 12.49 -1.64 -9.96
N MET A 97 12.80 -0.67 -9.10
CA MET A 97 11.80 0.28 -8.60
C MET A 97 11.30 1.22 -9.70
N GLU A 98 12.15 1.67 -10.61
CA GLU A 98 11.75 2.45 -11.78
C GLU A 98 10.77 1.67 -12.67
N GLN A 99 11.10 0.43 -13.00
CA GLN A 99 10.20 -0.45 -13.77
C GLN A 99 8.88 -0.68 -13.05
N PHE A 100 8.95 -0.91 -11.74
CA PHE A 100 7.77 -1.15 -10.92
C PHE A 100 6.83 0.08 -10.85
N VAL A 101 7.39 1.28 -10.75
CA VAL A 101 6.62 2.53 -10.78
C VAL A 101 5.99 2.77 -12.16
N CYS A 102 6.71 2.47 -13.25
CA CYS A 102 6.15 2.53 -14.61
C CYS A 102 4.98 1.57 -14.81
N ASP A 103 5.11 0.34 -14.33
CA ASP A 103 4.06 -0.68 -14.40
C ASP A 103 2.86 -0.34 -13.50
N HIS A 104 3.08 0.43 -12.44
CA HIS A 104 2.09 0.68 -11.39
C HIS A 104 2.11 2.13 -10.88
N PRO A 105 1.51 3.09 -11.60
CA PRO A 105 1.62 4.52 -11.35
C PRO A 105 1.00 5.01 -10.02
N CYS A 106 0.18 4.20 -9.34
CA CYS A 106 -0.51 4.57 -8.08
C CYS A 106 0.02 3.85 -6.84
N THR A 107 1.19 3.22 -6.92
CA THR A 107 1.65 2.22 -5.93
C THR A 107 2.29 2.81 -4.67
N THR A 108 2.40 4.13 -4.60
CA THR A 108 3.03 4.83 -3.48
C THR A 108 2.31 4.60 -2.14
N ILE A 109 1.04 4.20 -2.16
CA ILE A 109 0.23 4.00 -0.95
C ILE A 109 0.05 2.50 -0.62
N GLN A 110 -0.19 1.66 -1.63
CA GLN A 110 -0.36 0.22 -1.43
C GLN A 110 0.32 -0.56 -2.57
N PRO A 111 1.35 -1.36 -2.27
CA PRO A 111 1.94 -2.28 -3.22
C PRO A 111 0.90 -3.30 -3.72
N PRO A 112 0.83 -3.58 -5.03
CA PRO A 112 0.00 -4.64 -5.57
C PRO A 112 0.36 -5.97 -4.92
N THR A 113 -0.68 -6.74 -4.58
CA THR A 113 -0.54 -8.05 -3.97
C THR A 113 -0.21 -9.14 -4.99
N ASP A 114 -0.31 -8.84 -6.29
CA ASP A 114 -0.21 -9.81 -7.39
C ASP A 114 1.17 -9.83 -8.06
N LYS A 115 2.07 -8.93 -7.68
CA LYS A 115 3.42 -8.82 -8.26
C LYS A 115 4.50 -8.62 -7.19
N PRO A 116 5.75 -9.00 -7.47
CA PRO A 116 6.82 -8.87 -6.50
C PRO A 116 7.21 -7.39 -6.31
N TYR A 117 7.15 -6.94 -5.07
CA TYR A 117 7.61 -5.60 -4.69
C TYR A 117 9.14 -5.63 -4.47
N PRO A 118 9.92 -4.72 -5.10
CA PRO A 118 11.36 -4.63 -4.86
C PRO A 118 11.64 -4.19 -3.41
N LEU A 119 12.35 -5.01 -2.63
CA LEU A 119 12.73 -4.68 -1.24
C LEU A 119 14.01 -3.86 -1.19
N THR A 120 14.12 -2.95 -0.22
CA THR A 120 15.33 -2.14 0.01
C THR A 120 16.55 -3.05 0.19
N PRO A 121 17.69 -2.78 -0.48
CA PRO A 121 18.91 -3.57 -0.35
C PRO A 121 19.37 -3.69 1.10
N GLY A 122 19.86 -4.88 1.46
CA GLY A 122 20.33 -5.17 2.82
C GLY A 122 19.24 -5.38 3.86
N THR A 123 17.97 -5.26 3.49
CA THR A 123 16.86 -5.77 4.32
C THR A 123 16.69 -7.27 4.12
N VAL A 124 16.09 -7.93 5.11
CA VAL A 124 15.76 -9.35 4.99
C VAL A 124 14.43 -9.54 4.22
N PRO A 125 14.18 -10.74 3.65
CA PRO A 125 12.90 -11.06 3.04
C PRO A 125 11.73 -10.85 4.01
N ALA A 126 10.59 -10.44 3.46
CA ALA A 126 9.34 -10.32 4.19
C ALA A 126 8.86 -11.68 4.75
N GLY A 127 8.25 -11.67 5.93
CA GLY A 127 7.72 -12.89 6.57
C GLY A 127 8.76 -13.73 7.32
N THR A 128 9.96 -13.21 7.54
CA THR A 128 11.09 -13.87 8.24
C THR A 128 11.21 -13.47 9.72
N ASN A 129 10.13 -12.94 10.32
CA ASN A 129 10.11 -12.32 11.65
C ASN A 129 11.02 -11.08 11.73
N GLU A 130 10.99 -10.30 10.67
CA GLU A 130 11.65 -9.01 10.57
C GLU A 130 10.83 -7.87 11.18
N CYS A 131 11.51 -6.80 11.53
CA CYS A 131 10.87 -5.55 11.89
C CYS A 131 10.27 -4.90 10.64
N HIS A 132 8.95 -4.76 10.58
CA HIS A 132 8.27 -4.18 9.41
C HIS A 132 8.62 -2.69 9.17
N ARG A 133 9.27 -2.01 10.13
CA ARG A 133 9.68 -0.60 10.00
C ARG A 133 11.01 -0.45 9.28
N CYS A 134 12.00 -1.29 9.57
CA CYS A 134 13.36 -1.15 9.03
C CYS A 134 13.82 -2.37 8.20
N GLY A 135 13.01 -3.43 8.11
CA GLY A 135 13.31 -4.63 7.33
C GLY A 135 14.44 -5.49 7.90
N GLN A 136 14.86 -5.30 9.16
CA GLN A 136 15.92 -6.08 9.81
C GLN A 136 15.36 -7.03 10.88
N ARG A 137 16.09 -8.11 11.20
CA ARG A 137 15.72 -9.06 12.26
C ARG A 137 16.30 -8.67 13.62
N GLY A 138 15.87 -9.37 14.67
CA GLY A 138 16.43 -9.25 16.02
C GLY A 138 15.74 -8.23 16.93
N HIS A 139 14.75 -7.49 16.43
CA HIS A 139 13.96 -6.55 17.24
C HIS A 139 12.55 -6.37 16.68
N PHE A 140 11.65 -5.88 17.52
CA PHE A 140 10.29 -5.49 17.14
C PHE A 140 10.20 -3.99 16.87
N ILE A 141 9.09 -3.56 16.24
CA ILE A 141 8.85 -2.16 15.88
C ILE A 141 8.97 -1.20 17.08
N ALA A 142 8.55 -1.63 18.27
CA ALA A 142 8.60 -0.85 19.50
C ALA A 142 10.04 -0.57 20.00
N ALA A 143 10.99 -1.43 19.64
CA ALA A 143 12.41 -1.30 20.01
C ALA A 143 13.28 -0.88 18.81
N CYS A 144 12.67 -0.42 17.72
CA CYS A 144 13.37 -0.13 16.47
C CYS A 144 14.03 1.25 16.49
N THR A 145 15.36 1.29 16.42
CA THR A 145 16.16 2.53 16.32
C THR A 145 16.66 2.81 14.91
N ASN A 146 16.62 1.83 14.01
CA ASN A 146 17.09 1.95 12.63
C ASN A 146 16.24 2.92 11.80
N PRO A 147 16.80 3.49 10.71
CA PRO A 147 16.03 4.28 9.77
C PRO A 147 14.90 3.43 9.14
N PRO A 148 13.72 4.03 8.90
CA PRO A 148 12.62 3.31 8.31
C PRO A 148 12.85 3.06 6.80
N VAL A 149 12.38 1.91 6.30
CA VAL A 149 12.24 1.65 4.86
C VAL A 149 11.06 2.43 4.27
N PRO A 150 10.94 2.59 2.94
CA PRO A 150 9.83 3.29 2.31
C PRO A 150 8.46 2.77 2.78
N GLN A 151 7.46 3.67 2.87
CA GLN A 151 6.16 3.33 3.42
C GLN A 151 5.45 2.18 2.67
N ALA A 152 5.58 2.17 1.34
CA ALA A 152 5.06 1.09 0.49
C ALA A 152 5.69 -0.26 0.87
N GLU A 153 7.01 -0.33 1.08
CA GLU A 153 7.67 -1.54 1.55
C GLU A 153 7.19 -1.97 2.94
N GLN A 154 6.99 -1.04 3.86
CA GLN A 154 6.45 -1.37 5.19
C GLN A 154 5.03 -1.97 5.09
N HIS A 155 4.23 -1.47 4.14
CA HIS A 155 2.90 -2.02 3.86
C HIS A 155 2.99 -3.43 3.29
N TYR A 156 3.85 -3.63 2.29
CA TYR A 156 4.15 -4.95 1.70
C TYR A 156 4.52 -5.97 2.79
N ARG A 157 5.46 -5.62 3.68
CA ARG A 157 5.92 -6.49 4.78
C ARG A 157 4.80 -6.86 5.74
N ARG A 158 3.94 -5.90 6.09
CA ARG A 158 2.76 -6.14 6.95
C ARG A 158 1.79 -7.11 6.29
N GLN A 159 1.49 -6.94 5.01
CA GLN A 159 0.58 -7.82 4.25
C GLN A 159 1.15 -9.24 4.15
N TYR A 160 2.42 -9.37 3.78
CA TYR A 160 3.11 -10.66 3.68
C TYR A 160 3.12 -11.39 5.04
N GLY A 161 3.43 -10.67 6.12
CA GLY A 161 3.39 -11.22 7.47
C GLY A 161 2.00 -11.68 7.93
N ALA A 162 0.94 -10.97 7.52
CA ALA A 162 -0.44 -11.35 7.83
C ALA A 162 -0.85 -12.64 7.09
N ASN A 163 -0.68 -12.65 5.77
CA ASN A 163 -1.03 -13.80 4.93
C ASN A 163 -0.26 -15.08 5.32
N SER A 164 1.03 -14.92 5.69
CA SER A 164 1.87 -16.03 6.14
C SER A 164 1.38 -16.64 7.46
N ARG A 165 0.84 -15.82 8.38
CA ARG A 165 0.27 -16.29 9.64
C ARG A 165 -1.06 -17.00 9.42
N ASP A 166 -1.91 -16.47 8.54
CA ASP A 166 -3.21 -17.07 8.22
C ASP A 166 -3.04 -18.45 7.58
N ARG A 167 -2.01 -18.65 6.74
CA ARG A 167 -1.69 -19.97 6.19
C ARG A 167 -1.30 -20.98 7.28
N ARG A 168 -0.46 -20.58 8.24
CA ARG A 168 -0.06 -21.45 9.37
C ARG A 168 -1.26 -21.84 10.23
N ARG A 169 -2.27 -20.97 10.35
CA ARG A 169 -3.52 -21.26 11.05
C ARG A 169 -4.40 -22.24 10.26
N GLN A 170 -4.53 -22.03 8.95
CA GLN A 170 -5.34 -22.88 8.06
C GLN A 170 -4.75 -24.29 7.88
N GLY A 171 -3.42 -24.43 7.88
CA GLY A 171 -2.74 -25.73 7.74
C GLY A 171 -2.61 -26.55 9.03
N ASN A 172 -3.13 -26.06 10.15
CA ASN A 172 -3.20 -26.77 11.43
C ASN A 172 -4.64 -27.21 11.79
N ALA A 173 -5.53 -27.25 10.79
CA ALA A 173 -6.91 -27.74 10.93
C ALA A 173 -7.05 -29.18 10.40
#